data_AF-A0A1S6EZM3-F1
#
_entry.id   AF-A0A1S6EZM3-F1
#
_cell.length_a   1.000
_cell.length_b   1.000
_cell.length_c   1.000
_cell.angle_alpha   90.00
_cell.angle_beta   90.00
_cell.angle_gamma   90.00
#
_symmetry.space_group_name_H-M   'P 1'
#
loop_
_entity.id
_entity.type
_entity.pdbx_description
1 polymer ?
#
loop_
_entity_poly.entity_id
_entity_poly.type
_entity_poly.pdbx_seq_one_letter_code
_entity_poly.pdbx_strand_id
1 'polypeptide(L)'
;MEYTAGYYHELGPAHLAFCALVAGIDRPAPAQPVYLELGMGQGVSLAAHAAANDGDFWGVDLNPAHVANARALAEAVATPLTLVEASFADFAARTDLPLFDVITLHGVWSWVSDASRRSIVEILRDRLAPGGVVYVSYNCQPGWASRGPVRHLMKLGHAASPPGDPEARVRSALAFAEEVAAADGRFFADNRPAASHLASLRKTTPQYLGHEYLNADWHIPWFSDVAEAMAGADLAFVSSARLLDRVNALQLPPAGVALMDRETDPVRRESIRDFLVNQQFRPDVFVRPAPRLSDADRTARFEAQAFGLICGLDEIDFQLTGAQGDLLLPEATYRPIALALAADGFVAKTGAEVMAAPGVSSLRRGDVIAALINLVGMGVVRPAQPFSTEARHRCDAYNRLVLDRALTGPHLMHLASPVTGGAVLTPRSTQLFLRAWTAGDRTPQAIARSVWTVFQTTGERAVARGQTLTSEDDNLDALGPMAQRFLDQTLPLFRALAIV
;
A
#
# COMPACT_ATOMS: atom_id res chain seq x y z
N MET A 1 -20.87 -8.98 5.28
CA MET A 1 -19.80 -8.54 6.21
C MET A 1 -19.06 -7.41 5.54
N GLU A 2 -18.92 -6.26 6.19
CA GLU A 2 -18.22 -5.11 5.61
C GLU A 2 -16.72 -5.40 5.43
N TYR A 3 -16.15 -4.95 4.31
CA TYR A 3 -14.72 -5.09 3.99
C TYR A 3 -13.88 -4.05 4.75
N THR A 4 -12.62 -4.36 5.04
CA THR A 4 -11.72 -3.52 5.84
C THR A 4 -11.41 -2.19 5.17
N ALA A 5 -11.41 -1.09 5.95
CA ALA A 5 -10.98 0.23 5.50
C ALA A 5 -9.43 0.30 5.45
N GLY A 6 -8.85 -0.07 4.31
CA GLY A 6 -7.40 -0.04 4.08
C GLY A 6 -6.93 1.18 3.28
N TYR A 7 -5.71 1.66 3.56
CA TYR A 7 -4.99 2.61 2.71
C TYR A 7 -3.84 1.89 2.02
N TYR A 8 -3.65 2.14 0.73
CA TYR A 8 -2.63 1.51 -0.10
C TYR A 8 -1.82 2.59 -0.81
N HIS A 9 -0.60 2.83 -0.32
CA HIS A 9 0.26 3.87 -0.87
C HIS A 9 0.68 3.61 -2.33
N GLU A 10 0.70 2.34 -2.73
CA GLU A 10 1.14 1.89 -4.06
C GLU A 10 0.22 2.42 -5.17
N LEU A 11 -0.99 2.87 -4.82
CA LEU A 11 -1.96 3.45 -5.75
C LEU A 11 -1.66 4.92 -6.07
N GLY A 12 -0.82 5.58 -5.25
CA GLY A 12 -0.56 7.01 -5.35
C GLY A 12 0.17 7.39 -6.65
N PRO A 13 -0.21 8.50 -7.33
CA PRO A 13 0.43 8.95 -8.55
C PRO A 13 1.96 9.12 -8.45
N ALA A 14 2.45 9.68 -7.33
CA ALA A 14 3.87 9.87 -7.08
C ALA A 14 4.64 8.54 -6.99
N HIS A 15 4.05 7.51 -6.36
CA HIS A 15 4.67 6.19 -6.26
C HIS A 15 4.72 5.47 -7.61
N LEU A 16 3.64 5.58 -8.39
CA LEU A 16 3.57 4.98 -9.73
C LEU A 16 4.55 5.65 -10.71
N ALA A 17 4.67 6.97 -10.67
CA ALA A 17 5.69 7.70 -11.42
C ALA A 17 7.11 7.31 -11.00
N PHE A 18 7.35 7.12 -9.70
CA PHE A 18 8.63 6.64 -9.20
C PHE A 18 8.94 5.21 -9.69
N CYS A 19 7.95 4.31 -9.73
CA CYS A 19 8.11 2.98 -10.31
C CYS A 19 8.49 3.06 -11.80
N ALA A 20 7.89 3.96 -12.56
CA ALA A 20 8.26 4.20 -13.97
C ALA A 20 9.69 4.72 -14.11
N LEU A 21 10.11 5.68 -13.27
CA LEU A 21 11.49 6.19 -13.24
C LEU A 21 12.50 5.08 -12.90
N VAL A 22 12.19 4.24 -11.91
CA VAL A 22 13.02 3.07 -11.55
C VAL A 22 13.13 2.09 -12.72
N ALA A 23 12.08 1.92 -13.52
CA ALA A 23 12.11 1.09 -14.73
C ALA A 23 12.75 1.78 -15.96
N GLY A 24 13.11 3.06 -15.86
CA GLY A 24 13.70 3.84 -16.95
C GLY A 24 12.70 4.29 -18.01
N ILE A 25 11.43 4.47 -17.63
CA ILE A 25 10.36 4.99 -18.49
C ILE A 25 10.16 6.47 -18.18
N ASP A 26 10.09 7.32 -19.21
CA ASP A 26 9.86 8.75 -19.06
C ASP A 26 8.36 9.04 -18.84
N ARG A 27 7.90 8.78 -17.61
CA ARG A 27 6.53 9.07 -17.19
C ARG A 27 6.51 9.74 -15.81
N PRO A 28 6.72 11.06 -15.74
CA PRO A 28 6.49 11.80 -14.51
C PRO A 28 5.00 11.83 -14.16
N ALA A 29 4.69 11.95 -12.87
CA ALA A 29 3.33 12.22 -12.41
C ALA A 29 2.88 13.58 -12.96
N PRO A 30 1.67 13.68 -13.55
CA PRO A 30 1.08 14.98 -13.85
C PRO A 30 0.95 15.82 -12.58
N ALA A 31 1.05 17.14 -12.70
CA ALA A 31 0.82 18.04 -11.56
C ALA A 31 -0.65 18.03 -11.08
N GLN A 32 -1.57 17.78 -12.00
CA GLN A 32 -3.01 17.67 -11.75
C GLN A 32 -3.53 16.43 -12.48
N PRO A 33 -3.28 15.21 -11.95
CA PRO A 33 -3.69 13.98 -12.61
C PRO A 33 -5.22 13.88 -12.67
N VAL A 34 -5.74 13.35 -13.78
CA VAL A 34 -7.08 12.79 -13.83
C VAL A 34 -6.98 11.32 -13.43
N TYR A 35 -7.35 11.01 -12.18
CA TYR A 35 -7.15 9.71 -11.53
C TYR A 35 -8.47 8.94 -11.41
N LEU A 36 -8.43 7.62 -11.66
CA LEU A 36 -9.56 6.71 -11.49
C LEU A 36 -9.17 5.49 -10.65
N GLU A 37 -9.98 5.20 -9.63
CA GLU A 37 -9.91 3.94 -8.87
C GLU A 37 -11.12 3.06 -9.19
N LEU A 38 -10.86 1.93 -9.85
CA LEU A 38 -11.86 0.91 -10.17
C LEU A 38 -11.95 -0.08 -9.01
N GLY A 39 -13.14 -0.20 -8.42
CA GLY A 39 -13.36 -1.00 -7.21
C GLY A 39 -12.73 -0.35 -5.98
N MET A 40 -13.03 0.94 -5.74
CA MET A 40 -12.42 1.75 -4.68
C MET A 40 -12.65 1.27 -3.24
N GLY A 41 -13.55 0.30 -3.04
CA GLY A 41 -13.87 -0.20 -1.72
C GLY A 41 -14.39 0.92 -0.83
N GLN A 42 -13.91 1.00 0.40
CA GLN A 42 -14.29 2.05 1.36
C GLN A 42 -13.80 3.46 0.97
N GLY A 43 -13.07 3.64 -0.14
CA GLY A 43 -12.65 4.95 -0.66
C GLY A 43 -11.56 5.66 0.14
N VAL A 44 -10.86 4.96 1.04
CA VAL A 44 -9.83 5.55 1.92
C VAL A 44 -8.59 5.99 1.12
N SER A 45 -8.05 5.13 0.25
CA SER A 45 -6.92 5.50 -0.62
C SER A 45 -7.28 6.66 -1.55
N LEU A 46 -8.43 6.57 -2.22
CA LEU A 46 -8.95 7.63 -3.08
C LEU A 46 -9.04 8.98 -2.35
N ALA A 47 -9.66 9.01 -1.15
CA ALA A 47 -9.81 10.23 -0.37
C ALA A 47 -8.46 10.81 0.10
N ALA A 48 -7.54 9.95 0.54
CA ALA A 48 -6.20 10.38 0.97
C ALA A 48 -5.37 10.94 -0.20
N HIS A 49 -5.40 10.29 -1.37
CA HIS A 49 -4.70 10.78 -2.56
C HIS A 49 -5.32 12.09 -3.07
N ALA A 50 -6.63 12.21 -3.10
CA ALA A 50 -7.29 13.44 -3.53
C ALA A 50 -7.11 14.62 -2.54
N ALA A 51 -6.95 14.32 -1.25
CA ALA A 51 -6.57 15.35 -0.27
C ALA A 51 -5.13 15.85 -0.51
N ALA A 52 -4.20 14.93 -0.81
CA ALA A 52 -2.77 15.23 -0.93
C ALA A 52 -2.30 15.73 -2.30
N ASN A 53 -3.15 15.71 -3.32
CA ASN A 53 -2.80 16.12 -4.68
C ASN A 53 -3.86 17.04 -5.26
N ASP A 54 -3.46 17.95 -6.14
CA ASP A 54 -4.38 18.63 -7.03
C ASP A 54 -4.82 17.70 -8.18
N GLY A 55 -5.87 18.05 -8.92
CA GLY A 55 -6.40 17.24 -10.02
C GLY A 55 -7.80 16.68 -9.76
N ASP A 56 -8.23 15.78 -10.63
CA ASP A 56 -9.58 15.22 -10.65
C ASP A 56 -9.55 13.75 -10.25
N PHE A 57 -10.29 13.40 -9.19
CA PHE A 57 -10.25 12.06 -8.60
C PHE A 57 -11.62 11.38 -8.72
N TRP A 58 -11.62 10.22 -9.36
CA TRP A 58 -12.79 9.40 -9.65
C TRP A 58 -12.70 8.07 -8.93
N GLY A 59 -13.84 7.63 -8.38
CA GLY A 59 -13.98 6.32 -7.76
C GLY A 59 -15.23 5.61 -8.26
N VAL A 60 -15.08 4.33 -8.63
CA VAL A 60 -16.18 3.48 -9.08
C VAL A 60 -16.26 2.27 -8.18
N ASP A 61 -17.45 1.98 -7.64
CA ASP A 61 -17.73 0.74 -6.92
C ASP A 61 -19.18 0.32 -7.15
N LEU A 62 -19.45 -0.99 -7.17
CA LEU A 62 -20.80 -1.52 -7.33
C LEU A 62 -21.54 -1.57 -5.97
N ASN A 63 -20.81 -1.59 -4.86
CA ASN A 63 -21.39 -1.72 -3.52
C ASN A 63 -21.86 -0.36 -3.00
N PRO A 64 -23.18 -0.16 -2.76
CA PRO A 64 -23.70 1.12 -2.28
C PRO A 64 -23.14 1.52 -0.90
N ALA A 65 -22.79 0.57 -0.04
CA ALA A 65 -22.20 0.86 1.27
C ALA A 65 -20.78 1.47 1.15
N HIS A 66 -19.99 0.94 0.19
CA HIS A 66 -18.67 1.48 -0.15
C HIS A 66 -18.76 2.92 -0.65
N VAL A 67 -19.69 3.17 -1.59
CA VAL A 67 -19.92 4.52 -2.15
C VAL A 67 -20.43 5.48 -1.07
N ALA A 68 -21.34 5.04 -0.19
CA ALA A 68 -21.82 5.85 0.91
C ALA A 68 -20.70 6.25 1.89
N ASN A 69 -19.82 5.31 2.26
CA ASN A 69 -18.67 5.62 3.10
C ASN A 69 -17.69 6.58 2.40
N ALA A 70 -17.40 6.36 1.11
CA ALA A 70 -16.55 7.24 0.33
C ALA A 70 -17.12 8.68 0.24
N ARG A 71 -18.45 8.82 0.08
CA ARG A 71 -19.13 10.13 0.13
C ARG A 71 -19.00 10.78 1.50
N ALA A 72 -19.19 10.03 2.58
CA ALA A 72 -19.02 10.55 3.94
C ALA A 72 -17.58 10.99 4.22
N LEU A 73 -16.59 10.28 3.68
CA LEU A 73 -15.20 10.73 3.70
C LEU A 73 -15.05 12.05 2.93
N ALA A 74 -15.53 12.12 1.69
CA ALA A 74 -15.43 13.30 0.82
C ALA A 74 -16.06 14.56 1.42
N GLU A 75 -17.28 14.44 1.95
CA GLU A 75 -18.03 15.55 2.56
C GLU A 75 -17.33 16.09 3.81
N ALA A 76 -16.85 15.19 4.67
CA ALA A 76 -16.18 15.58 5.91
C ALA A 76 -14.84 16.30 5.68
N VAL A 77 -14.22 16.12 4.51
CA VAL A 77 -12.90 16.66 4.18
C VAL A 77 -12.94 17.76 3.11
N ALA A 78 -14.14 18.09 2.61
CA ALA A 78 -14.36 19.05 1.52
C ALA A 78 -13.51 18.77 0.25
N THR A 79 -13.24 17.50 -0.03
CA THR A 79 -12.49 17.11 -1.23
C THR A 79 -13.47 16.89 -2.39
N PRO A 80 -13.28 17.53 -3.54
CA PRO A 80 -14.09 17.26 -4.73
C PRO A 80 -13.73 15.86 -5.27
N LEU A 81 -14.52 14.85 -4.92
CA LEU A 81 -14.43 13.49 -5.47
C LEU A 81 -15.63 13.21 -6.36
N THR A 82 -15.39 12.61 -7.53
CA THR A 82 -16.46 12.08 -8.36
C THR A 82 -16.67 10.60 -8.07
N LEU A 83 -17.73 10.29 -7.33
CA LEU A 83 -18.03 8.94 -6.85
C LEU A 83 -19.21 8.34 -7.61
N VAL A 84 -18.98 7.22 -8.29
CA VAL A 84 -19.95 6.56 -9.15
C VAL A 84 -20.31 5.19 -8.60
N GLU A 85 -21.59 4.99 -8.30
CA GLU A 85 -22.15 3.68 -7.98
C GLU A 85 -22.55 2.98 -9.28
N ALA A 86 -21.72 2.08 -9.77
CA ALA A 86 -21.94 1.40 -11.05
C ALA A 86 -21.16 0.10 -11.16
N SER A 87 -21.65 -0.82 -12.00
CA SER A 87 -20.82 -1.91 -12.50
C SER A 87 -19.75 -1.38 -13.47
N PHE A 88 -18.69 -2.14 -13.70
CA PHE A 88 -17.69 -1.75 -14.72
C PHE A 88 -18.27 -1.67 -16.12
N ALA A 89 -19.25 -2.51 -16.45
CA ALA A 89 -19.93 -2.47 -17.74
C ALA A 89 -20.75 -1.19 -17.91
N ASP A 90 -21.52 -0.80 -16.89
CA ASP A 90 -22.31 0.44 -16.93
C ASP A 90 -21.41 1.68 -16.97
N PHE A 91 -20.29 1.65 -16.24
CA PHE A 91 -19.31 2.72 -16.29
C PHE A 91 -18.65 2.82 -17.67
N ALA A 92 -18.25 1.70 -18.29
CA ALA A 92 -17.67 1.67 -19.63
C ALA A 92 -18.63 2.25 -20.69
N ALA A 93 -19.93 1.99 -20.56
CA ALA A 93 -20.97 2.48 -21.47
C ALA A 93 -21.23 4.00 -21.40
N ARG A 94 -20.65 4.71 -20.43
CA ARG A 94 -20.82 6.17 -20.29
C ARG A 94 -20.09 6.93 -21.39
N THR A 95 -20.73 8.01 -21.84
CA THR A 95 -20.22 8.88 -22.90
C THR A 95 -19.59 10.17 -22.38
N ASP A 96 -19.76 10.48 -21.09
CA ASP A 96 -19.32 11.71 -20.43
C ASP A 96 -17.99 11.57 -19.67
N LEU A 97 -17.29 10.44 -19.83
CA LEU A 97 -16.03 10.17 -19.11
C LEU A 97 -14.84 10.90 -19.74
N PRO A 98 -13.93 11.47 -18.91
CA PRO A 98 -12.67 12.02 -19.39
C PRO A 98 -11.68 10.92 -19.78
N LEU A 99 -10.51 11.32 -20.29
CA LEU A 99 -9.34 10.47 -20.30
C LEU A 99 -8.62 10.56 -18.95
N PHE A 100 -8.17 9.43 -18.44
CA PHE A 100 -7.49 9.30 -17.16
C PHE A 100 -5.98 9.15 -17.35
N ASP A 101 -5.19 9.91 -16.59
CA ASP A 101 -3.74 9.78 -16.53
C ASP A 101 -3.29 8.52 -15.78
N VAL A 102 -4.08 8.15 -14.76
CA VAL A 102 -3.79 7.05 -13.85
C VAL A 102 -5.08 6.29 -13.61
N ILE A 103 -5.05 4.98 -13.85
CA ILE A 103 -6.14 4.07 -13.48
C ILE A 103 -5.61 3.01 -12.54
N THR A 104 -6.24 2.81 -11.38
CA THR A 104 -5.82 1.82 -10.40
C THR A 104 -6.96 0.83 -10.13
N LEU A 105 -6.60 -0.43 -9.91
CA LEU A 105 -7.51 -1.47 -9.47
C LEU A 105 -6.80 -2.40 -8.48
N HIS A 106 -7.10 -2.22 -7.20
CA HIS A 106 -6.48 -2.98 -6.12
C HIS A 106 -7.43 -4.04 -5.57
N GLY A 107 -7.03 -5.32 -5.62
CA GLY A 107 -7.85 -6.39 -5.07
C GLY A 107 -9.15 -6.61 -5.85
N VAL A 108 -9.15 -6.35 -7.16
CA VAL A 108 -10.32 -6.52 -8.04
C VAL A 108 -10.13 -7.67 -9.01
N TRP A 109 -9.00 -7.71 -9.72
CA TRP A 109 -8.82 -8.54 -10.91
C TRP A 109 -9.08 -10.04 -10.69
N SER A 110 -8.64 -10.59 -9.55
CA SER A 110 -8.85 -12.00 -9.18
C SER A 110 -10.26 -12.34 -8.69
N TRP A 111 -11.09 -11.35 -8.37
CA TRP A 111 -12.38 -11.51 -7.67
C TRP A 111 -13.60 -11.23 -8.53
N VAL A 112 -13.38 -10.91 -9.81
CA VAL A 112 -14.46 -10.54 -10.72
C VAL A 112 -14.63 -11.59 -11.83
N SER A 113 -15.77 -11.56 -12.49
CA SER A 113 -16.06 -12.44 -13.64
C SER A 113 -15.22 -12.09 -14.88
N ASP A 114 -15.20 -12.97 -15.87
CA ASP A 114 -14.59 -12.69 -17.18
C ASP A 114 -15.28 -11.53 -17.92
N ALA A 115 -16.60 -11.35 -17.72
CA ALA A 115 -17.33 -10.21 -18.29
C ALA A 115 -16.85 -8.89 -17.66
N SER A 116 -16.66 -8.87 -16.34
CA SER A 116 -16.11 -7.72 -15.63
C SER A 116 -14.67 -7.43 -16.04
N ARG A 117 -13.80 -8.45 -16.18
CA ARG A 117 -12.42 -8.27 -16.70
C ARG A 117 -12.41 -7.66 -18.10
N ARG A 118 -13.28 -8.12 -19.01
CA ARG A 118 -13.43 -7.53 -20.35
C ARG A 118 -13.85 -6.07 -20.29
N SER A 119 -14.80 -5.72 -19.42
CA SER A 119 -15.25 -4.33 -19.22
C SER A 119 -14.11 -3.45 -18.66
N ILE A 120 -13.29 -3.98 -17.73
CA ILE A 120 -12.11 -3.28 -17.24
C ILE A 120 -11.13 -3.01 -18.39
N VAL A 121 -10.79 -4.04 -19.20
CA VAL A 121 -9.88 -3.87 -20.35
C VAL A 121 -10.42 -2.86 -21.37
N GLU A 122 -11.73 -2.83 -21.60
CA GLU A 122 -12.40 -1.81 -22.43
C GLU A 122 -12.22 -0.40 -21.87
N ILE A 123 -12.45 -0.19 -20.57
CA ILE A 123 -12.19 1.10 -19.90
C ILE A 123 -10.72 1.49 -20.05
N LEU A 124 -9.78 0.58 -19.83
CA LEU A 124 -8.34 0.86 -19.97
C LEU A 124 -8.00 1.25 -21.41
N ARG A 125 -8.54 0.55 -22.40
CA ARG A 125 -8.30 0.84 -23.81
C ARG A 125 -8.80 2.23 -24.19
N ASP A 126 -10.04 2.54 -23.84
CA ASP A 126 -10.77 3.68 -24.39
C ASP A 126 -10.63 4.95 -23.53
N ARG A 127 -10.32 4.81 -22.24
CA ARG A 127 -10.30 5.92 -21.27
C ARG A 127 -8.95 6.19 -20.64
N LEU A 128 -7.91 5.38 -20.88
CA LEU A 128 -6.56 5.74 -20.42
C LEU A 128 -5.88 6.70 -21.41
N ALA A 129 -5.39 7.83 -20.93
CA ALA A 129 -4.70 8.84 -21.71
C ALA A 129 -3.40 8.32 -22.38
N PRO A 130 -2.89 8.99 -23.43
CA PRO A 130 -1.54 8.77 -23.95
C PRO A 130 -0.48 8.81 -22.84
N GLY A 131 0.36 7.78 -22.76
CA GLY A 131 1.34 7.61 -21.68
C GLY A 131 0.75 7.35 -20.29
N GLY A 132 -0.57 7.11 -20.18
CA GLY A 132 -1.23 6.83 -18.91
C GLY A 132 -0.69 5.56 -18.23
N VAL A 133 -0.83 5.52 -16.91
CA VAL A 133 -0.32 4.45 -16.04
C VAL A 133 -1.48 3.64 -15.48
N VAL A 134 -1.32 2.33 -15.45
CA VAL A 134 -2.26 1.41 -14.81
C VAL A 134 -1.57 0.68 -13.67
N TYR A 135 -2.19 0.69 -12.49
CA TYR A 135 -1.86 -0.22 -11.41
C TYR A 135 -2.90 -1.33 -11.33
N VAL A 136 -2.46 -2.59 -11.31
CA VAL A 136 -3.35 -3.73 -11.11
C VAL A 136 -2.75 -4.69 -10.08
N SER A 137 -3.56 -5.07 -9.08
CA SER A 137 -3.14 -6.09 -8.13
C SER A 137 -4.03 -7.34 -8.17
N TYR A 138 -3.38 -8.50 -8.05
CA TYR A 138 -4.02 -9.80 -8.20
C TYR A 138 -3.26 -10.93 -7.50
N ASN A 139 -4.02 -11.91 -7.03
CA ASN A 139 -3.50 -13.22 -6.65
C ASN A 139 -3.05 -13.96 -7.91
N CYS A 140 -1.94 -14.69 -7.86
CA CYS A 140 -1.34 -15.29 -9.06
C CYS A 140 -0.81 -16.72 -8.85
N GLN A 141 -0.69 -17.43 -9.95
CA GLN A 141 0.04 -18.69 -10.03
C GLN A 141 1.56 -18.43 -10.15
N PRO A 142 2.42 -19.37 -9.72
CA PRO A 142 2.10 -20.68 -9.15
C PRO A 142 1.86 -20.69 -7.64
N GLY A 143 2.05 -19.58 -6.93
CA GLY A 143 2.01 -19.54 -5.45
C GLY A 143 0.67 -19.92 -4.84
N TRP A 144 -0.40 -19.84 -5.62
CA TRP A 144 -1.74 -20.28 -5.22
C TRP A 144 -2.06 -21.74 -5.56
N ALA A 145 -1.18 -22.47 -6.26
CA ALA A 145 -1.42 -23.86 -6.67
C ALA A 145 -1.71 -24.80 -5.48
N SER A 146 -0.98 -24.64 -4.37
CA SER A 146 -1.23 -25.42 -3.14
C SER A 146 -2.41 -24.91 -2.30
N ARG A 147 -2.83 -23.65 -2.51
CA ARG A 147 -3.88 -22.98 -1.71
C ARG A 147 -5.27 -23.13 -2.32
N GLY A 148 -5.36 -23.22 -3.65
CA GLY A 148 -6.62 -23.40 -4.38
C GLY A 148 -7.45 -24.59 -3.89
N PRO A 149 -6.87 -25.78 -3.66
CA PRO A 149 -7.61 -26.91 -3.11
C PRO A 149 -8.17 -26.65 -1.69
N VAL A 150 -7.42 -25.95 -0.83
CA VAL A 150 -7.91 -25.56 0.51
C VAL A 150 -9.14 -24.67 0.40
N ARG A 151 -9.12 -23.69 -0.51
CA ARG A 151 -10.29 -22.87 -0.79
C ARG A 151 -11.47 -23.67 -1.33
N HIS A 152 -11.23 -24.67 -2.17
CA HIS A 152 -12.30 -25.54 -2.65
C HIS A 152 -12.96 -26.30 -1.49
N LEU A 153 -12.18 -26.84 -0.55
CA LEU A 153 -12.72 -27.48 0.66
C LEU A 153 -13.54 -26.51 1.51
N MET A 154 -13.05 -25.28 1.71
CA MET A 154 -13.80 -24.22 2.39
C MET A 154 -15.16 -23.98 1.72
N LYS A 155 -15.22 -23.90 0.38
CA LYS A 155 -16.49 -23.72 -0.35
C LYS A 155 -17.44 -24.89 -0.16
N LEU A 156 -16.94 -26.13 -0.17
CA LEU A 156 -17.75 -27.32 0.09
C LEU A 156 -18.35 -27.30 1.50
N GLY A 157 -17.51 -27.01 2.50
CA GLY A 157 -17.96 -26.86 3.89
C GLY A 157 -19.03 -25.79 4.04
N HIS A 158 -18.81 -24.62 3.42
CA HIS A 158 -19.76 -23.51 3.45
C HIS A 158 -21.12 -23.82 2.80
N ALA A 159 -21.11 -24.57 1.70
CA ALA A 159 -22.31 -25.01 1.00
C ALA A 159 -23.09 -26.07 1.79
N ALA A 160 -22.39 -26.88 2.58
CA ALA A 160 -22.99 -27.88 3.47
C ALA A 160 -23.49 -27.28 4.81
N SER A 161 -23.00 -26.11 5.21
CA SER A 161 -23.44 -25.44 6.44
C SER A 161 -24.91 -25.01 6.34
N PRO A 162 -25.74 -25.25 7.38
CA PRO A 162 -27.11 -24.79 7.40
C PRO A 162 -27.19 -23.26 7.29
N PRO A 163 -28.32 -22.71 6.79
CA PRO A 163 -28.57 -21.28 6.83
C PRO A 163 -28.45 -20.75 8.27
N GLY A 164 -27.82 -19.59 8.44
CA GLY A 164 -27.55 -19.04 9.75
C GLY A 164 -26.58 -17.86 9.68
N ASP A 165 -26.05 -17.49 10.84
CA ASP A 165 -25.08 -16.41 11.00
C ASP A 165 -23.90 -16.55 10.01
N PRO A 166 -23.62 -15.54 9.15
CA PRO A 166 -22.54 -15.59 8.17
C PRO A 166 -21.16 -15.93 8.77
N GLU A 167 -20.84 -15.39 9.95
CA GLU A 167 -19.55 -15.71 10.59
C GLU A 167 -19.50 -17.17 11.06
N ALA A 168 -20.56 -17.65 11.68
CA ALA A 168 -20.67 -19.06 12.07
C ALA A 168 -20.53 -19.98 10.85
N ARG A 169 -21.10 -19.61 9.70
CA ARG A 169 -20.96 -20.36 8.44
C ARG A 169 -19.52 -20.36 7.92
N VAL A 170 -18.79 -19.25 8.06
CA VAL A 170 -17.35 -19.20 7.70
C VAL A 170 -16.53 -20.08 8.64
N ARG A 171 -16.79 -20.01 9.95
CA ARG A 171 -16.12 -20.86 10.95
C ARG A 171 -16.40 -22.35 10.70
N SER A 172 -17.63 -22.69 10.35
CA SER A 172 -18.02 -24.06 9.98
C SER A 172 -17.30 -24.55 8.73
N ALA A 173 -17.15 -23.69 7.72
CA ALA A 173 -16.38 -24.02 6.52
C ALA A 173 -14.89 -24.32 6.83
N LEU A 174 -14.28 -23.54 7.74
CA LEU A 174 -12.92 -23.80 8.21
C LEU A 174 -12.82 -25.11 8.98
N ALA A 175 -13.74 -25.35 9.93
CA ALA A 175 -13.78 -26.59 10.69
C ALA A 175 -13.91 -27.82 9.78
N PHE A 176 -14.74 -27.73 8.73
CA PHE A 176 -14.87 -28.79 7.74
C PHE A 176 -13.56 -29.05 6.97
N ALA A 177 -12.87 -28.00 6.51
CA ALA A 177 -11.58 -28.15 5.84
C ALA A 177 -10.53 -28.79 6.78
N GLU A 178 -10.55 -28.43 8.07
CA GLU A 178 -9.70 -29.02 9.10
C GLU A 178 -10.03 -30.49 9.38
N GLU A 179 -11.31 -30.87 9.40
CA GLU A 179 -11.76 -32.25 9.53
C GLU A 179 -11.24 -33.11 8.37
N VAL A 180 -11.36 -32.61 7.13
CA VAL A 180 -10.81 -33.29 5.95
C VAL A 180 -9.29 -33.43 6.04
N ALA A 181 -8.59 -32.41 6.52
CA ALA A 181 -7.13 -32.49 6.71
C ALA A 181 -6.73 -33.47 7.81
N ALA A 182 -7.50 -33.56 8.90
CA ALA A 182 -7.26 -34.47 10.01
C ALA A 182 -7.48 -35.95 9.66
N ALA A 183 -8.19 -36.25 8.57
CA ALA A 183 -8.34 -37.61 8.04
C ALA A 183 -7.03 -38.18 7.43
N ASP A 184 -5.94 -37.41 7.41
CA ASP A 184 -4.59 -37.82 7.00
C ASP A 184 -4.52 -38.41 5.58
N GLY A 185 -5.31 -37.82 4.67
CA GLY A 185 -5.33 -38.19 3.27
C GLY A 185 -4.09 -37.71 2.50
N ARG A 186 -3.76 -38.40 1.40
CA ARG A 186 -2.54 -38.17 0.59
C ARG A 186 -2.31 -36.72 0.19
N PHE A 187 -3.36 -35.95 -0.14
CA PHE A 187 -3.19 -34.56 -0.59
C PHE A 187 -2.45 -33.71 0.45
N PHE A 188 -2.84 -33.72 1.72
CA PHE A 188 -2.19 -32.91 2.75
C PHE A 188 -0.85 -33.51 3.20
N ALA A 189 -0.70 -34.83 3.15
CA ALA A 189 0.57 -35.51 3.41
C ALA A 189 1.65 -35.13 2.37
N ASP A 190 1.28 -35.12 1.09
CA ASP A 190 2.19 -34.82 -0.02
C ASP A 190 2.33 -33.30 -0.26
N ASN A 191 1.38 -32.49 0.22
CA ASN A 191 1.34 -31.03 0.02
C ASN A 191 1.42 -30.27 1.35
N ARG A 192 2.59 -30.34 2.00
CA ARG A 192 2.88 -29.62 3.25
C ARG A 192 2.51 -28.12 3.22
N PRO A 193 2.76 -27.36 2.13
CA PRO A 193 2.32 -25.97 2.05
C PRO A 193 0.81 -25.79 2.19
N ALA A 194 -0.01 -26.69 1.63
CA ALA A 194 -1.47 -26.65 1.79
C ALA A 194 -1.89 -26.88 3.25
N ALA A 195 -1.26 -27.84 3.94
CA ALA A 195 -1.52 -28.13 5.35
C ALA A 195 -1.12 -26.95 6.26
N SER A 196 0.09 -26.40 6.08
CA SER A 196 0.55 -25.23 6.83
C SER A 196 -0.34 -24.00 6.58
N HIS A 197 -0.78 -23.83 5.33
CA HIS A 197 -1.70 -22.75 4.99
C HIS A 197 -3.04 -22.89 5.69
N LEU A 198 -3.69 -24.06 5.63
CA LEU A 198 -4.94 -24.31 6.35
C LEU A 198 -4.80 -24.03 7.86
N ALA A 199 -3.71 -24.51 8.48
CA ALA A 199 -3.44 -24.23 9.90
C ALA A 199 -3.30 -22.73 10.20
N SER A 200 -2.74 -21.95 9.28
CA SER A 200 -2.62 -20.48 9.44
C SER A 200 -3.96 -19.75 9.42
N LEU A 201 -4.97 -20.29 8.73
CA LEU A 201 -6.30 -19.66 8.61
C LEU A 201 -7.02 -19.53 9.95
N ARG A 202 -6.68 -20.37 10.95
CA ARG A 202 -7.20 -20.28 12.32
C ARG A 202 -6.98 -18.93 13.00
N LYS A 203 -5.91 -18.23 12.62
CA LYS A 203 -5.54 -16.93 13.20
C LYS A 203 -6.21 -15.75 12.48
N THR A 204 -7.00 -16.03 11.46
CA THR A 204 -7.56 -15.03 10.55
C THR A 204 -9.00 -14.70 10.94
N THR A 205 -9.44 -13.46 10.71
CA THR A 205 -10.80 -13.04 11.06
C THR A 205 -11.83 -13.69 10.13
N PRO A 206 -13.05 -14.01 10.62
CA PRO A 206 -14.12 -14.55 9.77
C PRO A 206 -14.46 -13.64 8.58
N GLN A 207 -14.37 -12.33 8.75
CA GLN A 207 -14.61 -11.34 7.69
C GLN A 207 -13.62 -11.52 6.55
N TYR A 208 -12.33 -11.58 6.84
CA TYR A 208 -11.29 -11.81 5.83
C TYR A 208 -11.47 -13.18 5.16
N LEU A 209 -11.74 -14.23 5.93
CA LEU A 209 -11.94 -15.57 5.39
C LEU A 209 -13.15 -15.63 4.44
N GLY A 210 -14.24 -14.94 4.75
CA GLY A 210 -15.40 -14.83 3.88
C GLY A 210 -15.05 -14.17 2.54
N HIS A 211 -14.40 -13.00 2.59
CA HIS A 211 -13.98 -12.27 1.39
C HIS A 211 -12.97 -13.08 0.56
N GLU A 212 -11.94 -13.66 1.17
CA GLU A 212 -10.90 -14.36 0.41
C GLU A 212 -11.34 -15.77 -0.06
N TYR A 213 -12.07 -16.54 0.74
CA TYR A 213 -12.31 -17.96 0.42
C TYR A 213 -13.70 -18.26 -0.14
N LEU A 214 -14.69 -17.39 0.10
CA LEU A 214 -16.10 -17.72 -0.17
C LEU A 214 -16.75 -16.87 -1.26
N ASN A 215 -16.01 -15.94 -1.89
CA ASN A 215 -16.48 -15.23 -3.08
C ASN A 215 -16.92 -16.18 -4.22
N ALA A 216 -17.99 -15.78 -4.92
CA ALA A 216 -18.58 -16.57 -6.00
C ALA A 216 -17.59 -16.73 -7.16
N ASP A 217 -17.15 -15.60 -7.71
CA ASP A 217 -16.13 -15.52 -8.74
C ASP A 217 -14.74 -15.50 -8.12
N TRP A 218 -13.85 -16.29 -8.70
CA TRP A 218 -12.45 -16.33 -8.29
C TRP A 218 -11.60 -16.92 -9.41
N HIS A 219 -10.65 -16.11 -9.89
CA HIS A 219 -9.71 -16.51 -10.91
C HIS A 219 -8.30 -16.15 -10.48
N ILE A 220 -7.40 -17.13 -10.50
CA ILE A 220 -5.98 -16.95 -10.21
C ILE A 220 -5.22 -17.05 -11.52
N PRO A 221 -4.94 -15.92 -12.19
CA PRO A 221 -4.24 -15.91 -13.47
C PRO A 221 -2.75 -16.21 -13.29
N TRP A 222 -2.12 -16.58 -14.40
CA TRP A 222 -0.67 -16.44 -14.57
C TRP A 222 -0.33 -14.99 -14.93
N PHE A 223 0.88 -14.52 -14.60
CA PHE A 223 1.31 -13.18 -15.02
C PHE A 223 1.21 -12.98 -16.55
N SER A 224 1.53 -14.01 -17.33
CA SER A 224 1.43 -13.96 -18.80
C SER A 224 0.01 -13.65 -19.29
N ASP A 225 -1.01 -14.20 -18.63
CA ASP A 225 -2.41 -14.00 -19.03
C ASP A 225 -2.86 -12.57 -18.71
N VAL A 226 -2.41 -12.02 -17.57
CA VAL A 226 -2.67 -10.62 -17.23
C VAL A 226 -1.94 -9.71 -18.20
N ALA A 227 -0.68 -9.99 -18.51
CA ALA A 227 0.10 -9.22 -19.48
C ALA A 227 -0.56 -9.24 -20.87
N GLU A 228 -1.10 -10.38 -21.32
CA GLU A 228 -1.85 -10.49 -22.58
C GLU A 228 -3.14 -9.67 -22.55
N ALA A 229 -3.91 -9.73 -21.46
CA ALA A 229 -5.12 -8.94 -21.30
C ALA A 229 -4.84 -7.43 -21.32
N MET A 230 -3.76 -6.99 -20.66
CA MET A 230 -3.31 -5.60 -20.68
C MET A 230 -2.80 -5.18 -22.06
N ALA A 231 -2.08 -6.06 -22.77
CA ALA A 231 -1.66 -5.81 -24.14
C ALA A 231 -2.85 -5.58 -25.10
N GLY A 232 -4.00 -6.21 -24.83
CA GLY A 232 -5.27 -5.95 -25.54
C GLY A 232 -5.85 -4.53 -25.35
N ALA A 233 -5.27 -3.72 -24.47
CA ALA A 233 -5.54 -2.29 -24.27
C ALA A 233 -4.34 -1.39 -24.66
N ASP A 234 -3.37 -1.94 -25.43
CA ASP A 234 -2.11 -1.29 -25.80
C ASP A 234 -1.27 -0.88 -24.57
N LEU A 235 -1.22 -1.76 -23.56
CA LEU A 235 -0.40 -1.57 -22.36
C LEU A 235 0.79 -2.52 -22.33
N ALA A 236 1.91 -2.04 -21.81
CA ALA A 236 3.11 -2.84 -21.57
C ALA A 236 3.46 -2.88 -20.08
N PHE A 237 3.92 -4.03 -19.60
CA PHE A 237 4.41 -4.18 -18.23
C PHE A 237 5.67 -3.34 -18.00
N VAL A 238 5.76 -2.70 -16.84
CA VAL A 238 6.88 -1.82 -16.46
C VAL A 238 7.63 -2.33 -15.23
N SER A 239 6.90 -2.61 -14.15
CA SER A 239 7.49 -2.98 -12.87
C SER A 239 6.44 -3.53 -11.92
N SER A 240 6.86 -4.31 -10.91
CA SER A 240 6.11 -4.39 -9.65
C SER A 240 6.13 -3.02 -8.97
N ALA A 241 5.01 -2.64 -8.35
CA ALA A 241 4.90 -1.50 -7.46
C ALA A 241 5.59 -1.74 -6.10
N ARG A 242 5.92 -2.99 -5.77
CA ARG A 242 6.78 -3.33 -4.63
C ARG A 242 8.23 -3.33 -5.09
N LEU A 243 8.93 -2.23 -4.85
CA LEU A 243 10.29 -2.01 -5.37
C LEU A 243 11.31 -3.07 -4.93
N LEU A 244 11.15 -3.61 -3.71
CA LEU A 244 12.04 -4.66 -3.20
C LEU A 244 11.91 -6.00 -3.95
N ASP A 245 10.83 -6.21 -4.71
CA ASP A 245 10.73 -7.34 -5.63
C ASP A 245 11.82 -7.25 -6.72
N ARG A 246 12.31 -6.05 -7.05
CA ARG A 246 13.36 -5.88 -8.07
C ARG A 246 14.77 -6.21 -7.58
N VAL A 247 14.96 -6.35 -6.27
CA VAL A 247 16.28 -6.66 -5.70
C VAL A 247 16.54 -8.16 -5.86
N ASN A 248 17.01 -8.57 -7.04
CA ASN A 248 17.16 -9.99 -7.38
C ASN A 248 17.99 -10.77 -6.36
N ALA A 249 19.07 -10.20 -5.83
CA ALA A 249 19.90 -10.86 -4.82
C ALA A 249 19.18 -11.11 -3.48
N LEU A 250 18.12 -10.35 -3.19
CA LEU A 250 17.27 -10.54 -2.00
C LEU A 250 16.24 -11.68 -2.21
N GLN A 251 15.81 -11.87 -3.46
CA GLN A 251 14.68 -12.73 -3.79
C GLN A 251 15.08 -14.06 -4.44
N LEU A 252 16.23 -14.12 -5.09
CA LEU A 252 16.65 -15.23 -5.94
C LEU A 252 18.03 -15.76 -5.52
N PRO A 253 18.24 -17.09 -5.60
CA PRO A 253 19.58 -17.65 -5.47
C PRO A 253 20.45 -17.23 -6.68
N PRO A 254 21.78 -17.32 -6.62
CA PRO A 254 22.68 -16.89 -7.70
C PRO A 254 22.36 -17.48 -9.08
N ALA A 255 21.97 -18.76 -9.13
CA ALA A 255 21.55 -19.40 -10.38
C ALA A 255 20.24 -18.80 -10.95
N GLY A 256 19.32 -18.39 -10.07
CA GLY A 256 18.11 -17.67 -10.43
C GLY A 256 18.40 -16.28 -10.98
N VAL A 257 19.32 -15.54 -10.35
CA VAL A 257 19.79 -14.24 -10.85
C VAL A 257 20.37 -14.38 -12.26
N ALA A 258 21.28 -15.34 -12.47
CA ALA A 258 21.89 -15.58 -13.78
C ALA A 258 20.87 -16.01 -14.86
N LEU A 259 19.82 -16.77 -14.48
CA LEU A 259 18.70 -17.09 -15.38
C LEU A 259 17.87 -15.85 -15.72
N MET A 260 17.61 -14.99 -14.75
CA MET A 260 16.92 -13.73 -15.03
C MET A 260 17.75 -12.86 -15.96
N ASP A 261 19.03 -12.62 -15.68
CA ASP A 261 19.86 -11.67 -16.45
C ASP A 261 20.00 -12.02 -17.94
N ARG A 262 19.91 -13.30 -18.32
CA ARG A 262 19.92 -13.72 -19.73
C ARG A 262 18.56 -13.61 -20.44
N GLU A 263 17.46 -13.47 -19.69
CA GLU A 263 16.11 -13.39 -20.26
C GLU A 263 15.77 -11.94 -20.62
N THR A 264 15.55 -11.70 -21.91
CA THR A 264 15.32 -10.37 -22.49
C THR A 264 13.86 -10.07 -22.75
N ASP A 265 13.00 -11.09 -22.93
CA ASP A 265 11.56 -10.88 -23.09
C ASP A 265 10.96 -10.55 -21.71
N PRO A 266 10.42 -9.33 -21.50
CA PRO A 266 9.90 -8.92 -20.20
C PRO A 266 8.80 -9.85 -19.70
N VAL A 267 7.96 -10.37 -20.61
CA VAL A 267 6.83 -11.21 -20.19
C VAL A 267 7.35 -12.55 -19.68
N ARG A 268 8.18 -13.22 -20.49
CA ARG A 268 8.80 -14.49 -20.10
C ARG A 268 9.68 -14.34 -18.85
N ARG A 269 10.40 -13.23 -18.71
CA ARG A 269 11.25 -12.95 -17.54
C ARG A 269 10.42 -12.98 -16.26
N GLU A 270 9.32 -12.24 -16.21
CA GLU A 270 8.45 -12.18 -15.03
C GLU A 270 7.67 -13.48 -14.81
N SER A 271 7.21 -14.15 -15.88
CA SER A 271 6.57 -15.46 -15.76
C SER A 271 7.52 -16.50 -15.15
N ILE A 272 8.80 -16.53 -15.53
CA ILE A 272 9.78 -17.43 -14.91
C ILE A 272 10.06 -16.99 -13.47
N ARG A 273 10.16 -15.68 -13.23
CA ARG A 273 10.37 -15.12 -11.88
C ARG A 273 9.31 -15.63 -10.90
N ASP A 274 8.05 -15.69 -11.32
CA ASP A 274 6.95 -16.18 -10.47
C ASP A 274 7.18 -17.61 -9.96
N PHE A 275 7.79 -18.48 -10.77
CA PHE A 275 8.19 -19.82 -10.32
C PHE A 275 9.36 -19.78 -9.34
N LEU A 276 10.35 -18.91 -9.58
CA LEU A 276 11.55 -18.85 -8.74
C LEU A 276 11.27 -18.34 -7.33
N VAL A 277 10.28 -17.45 -7.17
CA VAL A 277 9.90 -16.88 -5.86
C VAL A 277 8.60 -17.47 -5.31
N ASN A 278 7.98 -18.41 -6.04
CA ASN A 278 6.66 -18.96 -5.75
C ASN A 278 5.62 -17.85 -5.50
N GLN A 279 5.53 -16.91 -6.46
CA GLN A 279 4.77 -15.68 -6.34
C GLN A 279 3.29 -15.95 -6.07
N GLN A 280 2.73 -15.27 -5.06
CA GLN A 280 1.34 -15.44 -4.63
C GLN A 280 0.46 -14.22 -4.95
N PHE A 281 1.06 -13.03 -5.01
CA PHE A 281 0.34 -11.78 -5.20
C PHE A 281 1.21 -10.79 -5.95
N ARG A 282 0.71 -10.22 -7.05
CA ARG A 282 1.43 -9.22 -7.83
C ARG A 282 0.72 -7.87 -7.75
N PRO A 283 1.43 -6.79 -7.39
CA PRO A 283 1.00 -5.42 -7.61
C PRO A 283 1.75 -4.84 -8.81
N ASP A 284 1.23 -5.02 -10.01
CA ASP A 284 1.94 -4.67 -11.24
C ASP A 284 1.56 -3.29 -11.76
N VAL A 285 2.55 -2.62 -12.35
CA VAL A 285 2.42 -1.35 -13.04
C VAL A 285 2.59 -1.57 -14.53
N PHE A 286 1.59 -1.13 -15.30
CA PHE A 286 1.58 -1.12 -16.76
C PHE A 286 1.49 0.32 -17.26
N VAL A 287 1.98 0.57 -18.46
CA VAL A 287 1.88 1.89 -19.10
C VAL A 287 1.47 1.75 -20.54
N ARG A 288 0.72 2.74 -21.04
CA ARG A 288 0.60 2.95 -22.47
C ARG A 288 1.99 3.32 -23.01
N PRO A 289 2.44 2.81 -24.18
CA PRO A 289 3.78 3.01 -24.70
C PRO A 289 4.32 4.43 -24.49
N ALA A 290 5.44 4.52 -23.79
CA ALA A 290 6.10 5.76 -23.41
C ALA A 290 7.60 5.67 -23.73
N PRO A 291 8.29 6.81 -23.97
CA PRO A 291 9.72 6.82 -24.25
C PRO A 291 10.54 6.20 -23.12
N ARG A 292 11.66 5.55 -23.49
CA ARG A 292 12.68 5.13 -22.51
C ARG A 292 13.65 6.26 -22.26
N LEU A 293 14.02 6.45 -21.00
CA LEU A 293 15.07 7.38 -20.59
C LEU A 293 16.44 6.82 -20.99
N SER A 294 17.33 7.71 -21.46
CA SER A 294 18.77 7.39 -21.49
C SER A 294 19.32 7.28 -20.06
N ASP A 295 20.49 6.66 -19.89
CA ASP A 295 21.11 6.56 -18.55
C ASP A 295 21.43 7.94 -17.95
N ALA A 296 21.79 8.90 -18.80
CA ALA A 296 22.05 10.28 -18.42
C ALA A 296 20.75 10.97 -17.97
N ASP A 297 19.68 10.87 -18.75
CA ASP A 297 18.37 11.47 -18.39
C ASP A 297 17.81 10.82 -17.14
N ARG A 298 17.92 9.50 -17.00
CA ARG A 298 17.48 8.78 -15.81
C ARG A 298 18.20 9.26 -14.56
N THR A 299 19.53 9.44 -14.64
CA THR A 299 20.34 9.99 -13.54
C THR A 299 19.90 11.41 -13.20
N ALA A 300 19.73 12.28 -14.20
CA ALA A 300 19.26 13.65 -14.00
C ALA A 300 17.86 13.69 -13.35
N ARG A 301 16.96 12.77 -13.73
CA ARG A 301 15.63 12.64 -13.10
C ARG A 301 15.72 12.21 -11.64
N PHE A 302 16.61 11.28 -11.29
CA PHE A 302 16.85 10.91 -9.88
C PHE A 302 17.45 12.05 -9.07
N GLU A 303 18.38 12.81 -9.65
CA GLU A 303 18.96 13.99 -9.01
C GLU A 303 17.91 15.08 -8.75
N ALA A 304 16.93 15.24 -9.65
CA ALA A 304 15.84 16.21 -9.51
C ALA A 304 14.72 15.75 -8.55
N GLN A 305 14.50 14.45 -8.39
CA GLN A 305 13.46 13.90 -7.51
C GLN A 305 13.75 14.26 -6.05
N ALA A 306 12.78 14.86 -5.36
CA ALA A 306 12.85 15.09 -3.91
C ALA A 306 12.46 13.84 -3.13
N PHE A 307 13.01 13.68 -1.94
CA PHE A 307 12.78 12.57 -1.03
C PHE A 307 12.57 13.08 0.39
N GLY A 308 11.59 12.53 1.09
CA GLY A 308 11.32 12.80 2.50
C GLY A 308 11.33 11.52 3.31
N LEU A 309 11.89 11.56 4.52
CA LEU A 309 11.69 10.50 5.50
C LEU A 309 10.24 10.47 5.95
N ILE A 310 9.72 9.28 6.28
CA ILE A 310 8.38 9.10 6.87
C ILE A 310 8.40 8.38 8.22
N CYS A 311 9.58 8.15 8.77
CA CYS A 311 9.81 7.66 10.13
C CYS A 311 11.02 8.34 10.77
N GLY A 312 11.18 8.18 12.09
CA GLY A 312 12.35 8.65 12.82
C GLY A 312 13.62 7.86 12.48
N LEU A 313 14.79 8.46 12.66
CA LEU A 313 16.08 7.81 12.35
C LEU A 313 16.33 6.53 13.15
N ASP A 314 15.81 6.46 14.37
CA ASP A 314 15.94 5.32 15.28
C ASP A 314 14.95 4.19 14.96
N GLU A 315 14.00 4.43 14.06
CA GLU A 315 13.05 3.43 13.54
C GLU A 315 13.55 2.77 12.25
N ILE A 316 14.65 3.26 11.69
CA ILE A 316 15.23 2.70 10.46
C ILE A 316 16.06 1.46 10.81
N ASP A 317 15.51 0.29 10.48
CA ASP A 317 16.24 -0.96 10.49
C ASP A 317 16.92 -1.18 9.11
N PHE A 318 18.24 -1.20 9.08
CA PHE A 318 19.03 -1.41 7.86
C PHE A 318 19.12 -2.91 7.48
N GLN A 319 17.99 -3.61 7.55
CA GLN A 319 17.85 -5.01 7.20
C GLN A 319 16.68 -5.19 6.22
N LEU A 320 16.90 -5.96 5.16
CA LEU A 320 15.87 -6.40 4.23
C LEU A 320 15.60 -7.89 4.44
N THR A 321 14.33 -8.28 4.55
CA THR A 321 13.94 -9.70 4.56
C THR A 321 13.35 -10.07 3.19
N GLY A 322 13.89 -11.12 2.59
CA GLY A 322 13.45 -11.63 1.29
C GLY A 322 13.30 -13.15 1.27
N ALA A 323 12.99 -13.70 0.10
CA ALA A 323 12.83 -15.14 -0.07
C ALA A 323 14.14 -15.94 0.20
N GLN A 324 15.30 -15.30 0.10
CA GLN A 324 16.60 -15.90 0.42
C GLN A 324 17.04 -15.70 1.89
N GLY A 325 16.21 -15.05 2.72
CA GLY A 325 16.53 -14.69 4.09
C GLY A 325 16.82 -13.20 4.27
N ASP A 326 17.55 -12.88 5.34
CA ASP A 326 17.87 -11.50 5.71
C ASP A 326 19.14 -11.00 5.03
N LEU A 327 19.08 -9.76 4.53
CA LEU A 327 20.17 -9.02 3.92
C LEU A 327 20.42 -7.75 4.72
N LEU A 328 21.57 -7.67 5.36
CA LEU A 328 22.02 -6.45 6.04
C LEU A 328 22.50 -5.43 5.01
N LEU A 329 21.93 -4.23 5.10
CA LEU A 329 22.32 -3.10 4.27
C LEU A 329 23.56 -2.43 4.86
N PRO A 330 24.60 -2.12 4.05
CA PRO A 330 25.81 -1.52 4.56
C PRO A 330 25.55 -0.15 5.22
N GLU A 331 25.66 -0.07 6.55
CA GLU A 331 25.42 1.18 7.28
C GLU A 331 26.30 2.33 6.79
N ALA A 332 27.52 2.03 6.34
CA ALA A 332 28.44 3.02 5.75
C ALA A 332 27.87 3.72 4.51
N THR A 333 26.93 3.09 3.80
CA THR A 333 26.22 3.68 2.64
C THR A 333 24.90 4.29 3.09
N TYR A 334 24.09 3.57 3.88
CA TYR A 334 22.70 3.92 4.14
C TYR A 334 22.53 4.97 5.25
N ARG A 335 23.34 4.91 6.31
CA ARG A 335 23.24 5.83 7.45
C ARG A 335 23.55 7.29 7.04
N PRO A 336 24.60 7.60 6.25
CA PRO A 336 24.81 8.97 5.76
C PRO A 336 23.64 9.52 4.95
N ILE A 337 22.99 8.68 4.13
CA ILE A 337 21.82 9.07 3.34
C ILE A 337 20.62 9.39 4.25
N ALA A 338 20.35 8.54 5.25
CA ALA A 338 19.28 8.80 6.22
C ALA A 338 19.54 10.09 7.01
N LEU A 339 20.78 10.33 7.46
CA LEU A 339 21.18 11.56 8.14
C LEU A 339 21.02 12.80 7.26
N ALA A 340 21.40 12.70 5.97
CA ALA A 340 21.19 13.79 5.01
C ALA A 340 19.70 14.13 4.88
N LEU A 341 18.82 13.14 4.76
CA LEU A 341 17.38 13.36 4.69
C LEU A 341 16.80 13.94 5.99
N ALA A 342 17.31 13.55 7.16
CA ALA A 342 16.87 14.06 8.46
C ALA A 342 17.39 15.47 8.79
N ALA A 343 18.47 15.93 8.14
CA ALA A 343 19.04 17.25 8.37
C ALA A 343 18.03 18.38 8.13
N ASP A 344 18.29 19.56 8.72
CA ASP A 344 17.44 20.75 8.60
C ASP A 344 15.98 20.51 8.99
N GLY A 345 15.76 19.66 9.99
CA GLY A 345 14.43 19.36 10.51
C GLY A 345 13.59 18.49 9.57
N PHE A 346 14.19 17.48 8.94
CA PHE A 346 13.53 16.51 8.04
C PHE A 346 12.94 17.08 6.75
N VAL A 347 13.24 18.33 6.40
CA VAL A 347 12.79 18.93 5.13
C VAL A 347 13.23 18.05 3.96
N ALA A 348 12.29 17.77 3.06
CA ALA A 348 12.55 16.93 1.88
C ALA A 348 13.69 17.50 1.03
N LYS A 349 14.53 16.62 0.49
CA LYS A 349 15.72 16.98 -0.27
C LYS A 349 15.73 16.30 -1.63
N THR A 350 16.16 17.02 -2.64
CA THR A 350 16.44 16.48 -3.98
C THR A 350 17.53 15.42 -3.92
N GLY A 351 17.53 14.49 -4.87
CA GLY A 351 18.61 13.52 -5.02
C GLY A 351 19.99 14.20 -5.15
N ALA A 352 20.05 15.35 -5.82
CA ALA A 352 21.27 16.16 -5.93
C ALA A 352 21.77 16.66 -4.56
N GLU A 353 20.87 17.21 -3.74
CA GLU A 353 21.21 17.66 -2.38
C GLU A 353 21.66 16.50 -1.48
N VAL A 354 20.98 15.35 -1.58
CA VAL A 354 21.38 14.12 -0.87
C VAL A 354 22.78 13.69 -1.30
N MET A 355 23.06 13.65 -2.60
CA MET A 355 24.37 13.28 -3.13
C MET A 355 25.48 14.26 -2.73
N ALA A 356 25.16 15.55 -2.56
CA ALA A 356 26.11 16.57 -2.12
C ALA A 356 26.36 16.56 -0.60
N ALA A 357 25.52 15.87 0.18
CA ALA A 357 25.57 15.92 1.64
C ALA A 357 26.87 15.31 2.23
N PRO A 358 27.31 15.79 3.40
CA PRO A 358 28.47 15.23 4.10
C PRO A 358 28.34 13.71 4.32
N GLY A 359 29.38 12.97 3.94
CA GLY A 359 29.41 11.50 4.05
C GLY A 359 28.74 10.76 2.89
N VAL A 360 27.90 11.43 2.10
CA VAL A 360 27.29 10.85 0.87
C VAL A 360 28.11 11.21 -0.37
N SER A 361 28.73 12.39 -0.42
CA SER A 361 29.48 12.89 -1.58
C SER A 361 30.70 12.06 -2.00
N SER A 362 31.19 11.17 -1.12
CA SER A 362 32.25 10.19 -1.42
C SER A 362 31.72 8.89 -2.03
N LEU A 363 30.41 8.64 -1.98
CA LEU A 363 29.76 7.44 -2.52
C LEU A 363 29.59 7.55 -4.03
N ARG A 364 29.55 6.42 -4.73
CA ARG A 364 29.24 6.41 -6.16
C ARG A 364 27.76 6.78 -6.34
N ARG A 365 27.46 7.65 -7.31
CA ARG A 365 26.08 8.06 -7.62
C ARG A 365 25.10 6.89 -7.78
N GLY A 366 25.52 5.84 -8.50
CA GLY A 366 24.72 4.64 -8.69
C GLY A 366 24.37 3.91 -7.39
N ASP A 367 25.28 3.91 -6.41
CA ASP A 367 25.04 3.30 -5.10
C ASP A 367 24.04 4.14 -4.28
N VAL A 368 24.13 5.48 -4.37
CA VAL A 368 23.17 6.39 -3.72
C VAL A 368 21.77 6.23 -4.32
N ILE A 369 21.65 6.17 -5.65
CA ILE A 369 20.37 5.94 -6.33
C ILE A 369 19.78 4.58 -5.92
N ALA A 370 20.59 3.50 -5.92
CA ALA A 370 20.13 2.19 -5.49
C ALA A 370 19.68 2.18 -4.02
N ALA A 371 20.42 2.87 -3.14
CA ALA A 371 20.05 3.00 -1.73
C ALA A 371 18.74 3.76 -1.54
N LEU A 372 18.51 4.86 -2.27
CA LEU A 372 17.24 5.60 -2.24
C LEU A 372 16.06 4.73 -2.70
N ILE A 373 16.22 3.96 -3.78
CA ILE A 373 15.19 3.02 -4.26
C ILE A 373 14.86 1.98 -3.18
N ASN A 374 15.89 1.43 -2.53
CA ASN A 374 15.72 0.46 -1.46
C ASN A 374 15.02 1.07 -0.23
N LEU A 375 15.40 2.30 0.17
CA LEU A 375 14.75 3.03 1.28
C LEU A 375 13.28 3.35 0.97
N VAL A 376 12.93 3.65 -0.28
CA VAL A 376 11.52 3.77 -0.70
C VAL A 376 10.81 2.41 -0.64
N GLY A 377 11.45 1.35 -1.11
CA GLY A 377 10.92 -0.01 -1.06
C GLY A 377 10.71 -0.54 0.38
N MET A 378 11.53 -0.10 1.32
CA MET A 378 11.41 -0.38 2.76
C MET A 378 10.27 0.41 3.43
N GLY A 379 9.73 1.42 2.76
CA GLY A 379 8.73 2.31 3.35
C GLY A 379 9.28 3.25 4.41
N VAL A 380 10.58 3.57 4.38
CA VAL A 380 11.20 4.56 5.28
C VAL A 380 11.32 5.95 4.64
N VAL A 381 11.39 5.99 3.31
CA VAL A 381 11.45 7.20 2.49
C VAL A 381 10.29 7.21 1.50
N ARG A 382 9.79 8.40 1.14
CA ARG A 382 8.86 8.60 0.03
C ARG A 382 9.44 9.60 -0.97
N PRO A 383 9.15 9.41 -2.28
CA PRO A 383 9.23 10.51 -3.23
C PRO A 383 8.40 11.69 -2.71
N ALA A 384 9.01 12.86 -2.67
CA ALA A 384 8.38 14.11 -2.26
C ALA A 384 8.06 14.97 -3.48
N GLN A 385 7.06 15.84 -3.35
CA GLN A 385 6.57 16.71 -4.40
C GLN A 385 6.29 18.13 -3.88
N PRO A 386 6.35 19.15 -4.77
CA PRO A 386 5.75 20.44 -4.47
C PRO A 386 4.23 20.30 -4.31
N PHE A 387 3.62 21.18 -3.52
CA PHE A 387 2.19 21.16 -3.27
C PHE A 387 1.59 22.57 -3.17
N SER A 388 0.31 22.70 -3.49
CA SER A 388 -0.46 23.94 -3.37
C SER A 388 -0.96 24.17 -1.95
N THR A 389 -1.31 25.43 -1.64
CA THR A 389 -1.95 25.78 -0.35
C THR A 389 -3.29 25.05 -0.20
N GLU A 390 -4.01 24.84 -1.29
CA GLU A 390 -5.26 24.10 -1.35
C GLU A 390 -5.07 22.63 -0.98
N ALA A 391 -4.03 21.95 -1.50
CA ALA A 391 -3.72 20.58 -1.12
C ALA A 391 -3.38 20.47 0.37
N ARG A 392 -2.66 21.46 0.93
CA ARG A 392 -2.41 21.55 2.37
C ARG A 392 -3.71 21.66 3.17
N HIS A 393 -4.63 22.54 2.77
CA HIS A 393 -5.91 22.68 3.45
C HIS A 393 -6.78 21.43 3.39
N ARG A 394 -6.81 20.74 2.25
CA ARG A 394 -7.51 19.43 2.12
C ARG A 394 -6.88 18.37 3.02
N CYS A 395 -5.55 18.30 3.07
CA CYS A 395 -4.83 17.41 4.01
C CYS A 395 -5.16 17.74 5.47
N ASP A 396 -5.17 19.01 5.88
CA ASP A 396 -5.52 19.42 7.25
C ASP A 396 -6.96 18.99 7.60
N ALA A 397 -7.91 19.14 6.66
CA ALA A 397 -9.30 18.71 6.84
C ALA A 397 -9.42 17.19 6.96
N TYR A 398 -8.77 16.44 6.07
CA TYR A 398 -8.70 14.98 6.13
C TYR A 398 -8.05 14.48 7.43
N ASN A 399 -6.93 15.07 7.82
CA ASN A 399 -6.22 14.70 9.04
C ASN A 399 -7.07 14.95 10.28
N ARG A 400 -7.79 16.07 10.35
CA ARG A 400 -8.71 16.35 11.46
C ARG A 400 -9.78 15.27 11.60
N LEU A 401 -10.40 14.86 10.50
CA LEU A 401 -11.37 13.75 10.50
C LEU A 401 -10.77 12.45 11.04
N VAL A 402 -9.57 12.10 10.58
CA VAL A 402 -8.86 10.89 11.04
C VAL A 402 -8.57 10.97 12.54
N LEU A 403 -8.09 12.12 13.02
CA LEU A 403 -7.81 12.37 14.43
C LEU A 403 -9.07 12.32 15.31
N ASP A 404 -10.20 12.84 14.82
CA ASP A 404 -11.46 12.81 15.55
C ASP A 404 -12.03 11.38 15.64
N ARG A 405 -11.91 10.59 14.56
CA ARG A 405 -12.27 9.16 14.58
C ARG A 405 -11.39 8.36 15.53
N ALA A 406 -10.12 8.75 15.73
CA ALA A 406 -9.21 8.09 16.66
C ALA A 406 -9.69 8.12 18.13
N LEU A 407 -10.63 9.01 18.48
CA LEU A 407 -11.23 9.05 19.82
C LEU A 407 -12.07 7.80 20.12
N THR A 408 -12.73 7.22 19.12
CA THR A 408 -13.68 6.12 19.32
C THR A 408 -13.13 4.76 18.91
N GLY A 409 -12.02 4.71 18.16
CA GLY A 409 -11.39 3.46 17.76
C GLY A 409 -10.33 3.63 16.67
N PRO A 410 -9.55 2.57 16.35
CA PRO A 410 -8.54 2.59 15.29
C PRO A 410 -9.17 2.43 13.90
N HIS A 411 -10.10 3.33 13.54
CA HIS A 411 -10.86 3.23 12.29
C HIS A 411 -10.03 3.53 11.04
N LEU A 412 -9.17 4.56 11.13
CA LEU A 412 -8.26 5.00 10.08
C LEU A 412 -6.90 5.25 10.70
N MET A 413 -5.84 4.72 10.10
CA MET A 413 -4.48 4.76 10.67
C MET A 413 -3.49 5.57 9.82
N HIS A 414 -3.96 6.41 8.90
CA HIS A 414 -3.09 7.12 7.96
C HIS A 414 -3.46 8.59 7.88
N LEU A 415 -2.47 9.47 8.04
CA LEU A 415 -2.61 10.92 7.89
C LEU A 415 -2.07 11.37 6.54
N ALA A 416 -2.86 12.14 5.80
CA ALA A 416 -2.49 12.70 4.50
C ALA A 416 -1.36 13.73 4.64
N SER A 417 -0.46 13.72 3.67
CA SER A 417 0.70 14.61 3.58
C SER A 417 0.80 15.10 2.12
N PRO A 418 0.66 16.42 1.88
CA PRO A 418 0.76 16.95 0.53
C PRO A 418 2.19 16.84 -0.02
N VAL A 419 3.19 16.75 0.86
CA VAL A 419 4.60 16.52 0.52
C VAL A 419 4.81 15.16 -0.13
N THR A 420 4.11 14.11 0.33
CA THR A 420 4.26 12.75 -0.24
C THR A 420 3.23 12.41 -1.32
N GLY A 421 2.22 13.27 -1.52
CA GLY A 421 1.11 12.99 -2.43
C GLY A 421 0.22 11.81 -1.98
N GLY A 422 0.26 11.45 -0.70
CA GLY A 422 -0.50 10.35 -0.13
C GLY A 422 -0.62 10.49 1.38
N ALA A 423 -0.71 9.37 2.08
CA ALA A 423 -0.79 9.32 3.53
C ALA A 423 0.30 8.45 4.17
N VAL A 424 0.62 8.79 5.42
CA VAL A 424 1.66 8.17 6.25
C VAL A 424 1.03 7.41 7.40
N LEU A 425 1.50 6.18 7.64
CA LEU A 425 1.05 5.35 8.75
C LEU A 425 1.27 6.09 10.06
N THR A 426 0.18 6.37 10.75
CA THR A 426 0.15 7.04 12.04
C THR A 426 -0.73 6.20 12.97
N PRO A 427 -0.13 5.30 13.77
CA PRO A 427 -0.87 4.47 14.71
C PRO A 427 -1.70 5.33 15.68
N ARG A 428 -2.77 4.76 16.20
CA ARG A 428 -3.74 5.49 17.03
C ARG A 428 -3.13 6.24 18.22
N SER A 429 -2.13 5.67 18.89
CA SER A 429 -1.40 6.37 19.98
C SER A 429 -0.80 7.70 19.49
N THR A 430 -0.15 7.68 18.34
CA THR A 430 0.45 8.87 17.71
C THR A 430 -0.62 9.86 17.26
N GLN A 431 -1.76 9.38 16.76
CA GLN A 431 -2.91 10.23 16.44
C GLN A 431 -3.42 10.97 17.68
N LEU A 432 -3.58 10.28 18.81
CA LEU A 432 -4.05 10.89 20.05
C LEU A 432 -3.05 11.90 20.61
N PHE A 433 -1.74 11.63 20.52
CA PHE A 433 -0.70 12.62 20.87
C PHE A 433 -0.77 13.85 19.97
N LEU A 434 -0.88 13.66 18.65
CA LEU A 434 -1.02 14.76 17.70
C LEU A 434 -2.29 15.57 17.98
N ARG A 435 -3.41 14.91 18.25
CA ARG A 435 -4.67 15.56 18.57
C ARG A 435 -4.58 16.41 19.83
N ALA A 436 -4.04 15.87 20.92
CA ALA A 436 -3.80 16.61 22.16
C ALA A 436 -2.92 17.85 21.91
N TRP A 437 -1.87 17.68 21.11
CA TRP A 437 -1.02 18.80 20.68
C TRP A 437 -1.80 19.83 19.86
N THR A 438 -2.61 19.44 18.86
CA THR A 438 -3.44 20.39 18.11
C THR A 438 -4.48 21.11 18.99
N ALA A 439 -4.92 20.48 20.08
CA ALA A 439 -5.86 21.06 21.05
C ALA A 439 -5.22 22.05 22.05
N GLY A 440 -3.88 22.19 22.05
CA GLY A 440 -3.16 23.18 22.86
C GLY A 440 -2.18 22.59 23.87
N ASP A 441 -2.15 21.27 24.07
CA ASP A 441 -1.19 20.66 24.98
C ASP A 441 0.24 20.76 24.44
N ARG A 442 1.18 21.21 25.27
CA ARG A 442 2.59 21.44 24.87
C ARG A 442 3.60 20.68 25.69
N THR A 443 3.21 20.10 26.83
CA THR A 443 4.10 19.30 27.69
C THR A 443 3.77 17.82 27.57
N PRO A 444 4.75 16.91 27.73
CA PRO A 444 4.52 15.46 27.69
C PRO A 444 3.43 15.04 28.67
N GLN A 445 3.41 15.61 29.88
CA GLN A 445 2.44 15.27 30.92
C GLN A 445 1.02 15.76 30.60
N ALA A 446 0.89 16.93 29.94
CA ALA A 446 -0.43 17.40 29.48
C ALA A 446 -0.97 16.48 28.37
N ILE A 447 -0.14 16.16 27.37
CA ILE A 447 -0.49 15.23 26.29
C ILE A 447 -0.85 13.85 26.86
N ALA A 448 -0.05 13.30 27.76
CA ALA A 448 -0.29 12.00 28.39
C ALA A 448 -1.64 11.97 29.12
N ARG A 449 -2.00 13.02 29.86
CA ARG A 449 -3.30 13.13 30.53
C ARG A 449 -4.46 13.18 29.54
N SER A 450 -4.34 13.96 28.47
CA SER A 450 -5.37 14.04 27.43
C SER A 450 -5.60 12.68 26.75
N VAL A 451 -4.52 11.94 26.43
CA VAL A 451 -4.63 10.59 25.87
C VAL A 451 -5.22 9.60 26.89
N TRP A 452 -4.82 9.70 28.14
CA TRP A 452 -5.37 8.86 29.21
C TRP A 452 -6.88 9.05 29.38
N THR A 453 -7.38 10.28 29.32
CA THR A 453 -8.83 10.55 29.34
C THR A 453 -9.56 9.81 28.22
N VAL A 454 -8.99 9.76 27.01
CA VAL A 454 -9.57 8.99 25.91
C VAL A 454 -9.56 7.49 26.23
N PHE A 455 -8.43 6.95 26.69
CA PHE A 455 -8.31 5.53 27.06
C PHE A 455 -9.30 5.12 28.16
N GLN A 456 -9.59 6.00 29.12
CA GLN A 456 -10.61 5.76 30.12
C GLN A 456 -12.01 5.61 29.50
N THR A 457 -12.35 6.42 28.50
CA THR A 457 -13.65 6.35 27.82
C THR A 457 -13.81 5.12 26.92
N THR A 458 -12.73 4.64 26.31
CA THR A 458 -12.72 3.48 25.40
C THR A 458 -12.42 2.15 26.10
N GLY A 459 -12.13 2.18 27.40
CA GLY A 459 -11.75 0.99 28.18
C GLY A 459 -10.34 0.46 27.87
N GLU A 460 -9.50 1.30 27.26
CA GLU A 460 -8.13 0.95 26.87
C GLU A 460 -7.12 1.25 27.97
N ARG A 461 -5.93 0.64 27.84
CA ARG A 461 -4.82 0.74 28.79
C ARG A 461 -3.50 0.69 28.02
N ALA A 462 -2.50 1.40 28.53
CA ALA A 462 -1.14 1.31 28.05
C ALA A 462 -0.54 -0.07 28.34
N VAL A 463 0.41 -0.48 27.49
CA VAL A 463 1.16 -1.73 27.65
C VAL A 463 2.62 -1.37 27.87
N ALA A 464 3.19 -1.84 28.98
CA ALA A 464 4.62 -1.71 29.25
C ALA A 464 5.21 -3.11 29.49
N ARG A 465 6.33 -3.42 28.81
CA ARG A 465 7.02 -4.72 28.91
C ARG A 465 6.09 -5.93 28.68
N GLY A 466 5.12 -5.79 27.77
CA GLY A 466 4.14 -6.83 27.46
C GLY A 466 3.03 -7.02 28.50
N GLN A 467 2.94 -6.18 29.53
CA GLN A 467 1.89 -6.21 30.53
C GLN A 467 0.96 -4.99 30.40
N THR A 468 -0.34 -5.24 30.47
CA THR A 468 -1.37 -4.20 30.50
C THR A 468 -1.38 -3.51 31.86
N LEU A 469 -1.23 -2.19 31.88
CA LEU A 469 -1.17 -1.40 33.11
C LEU A 469 -2.57 -1.16 33.67
N THR A 470 -2.73 -1.33 34.98
CA THR A 470 -4.05 -1.28 35.63
C THR A 470 -4.31 -0.01 36.42
N SER A 471 -3.26 0.59 37.03
CA SER A 471 -3.39 1.84 37.78
C SER A 471 -3.26 3.07 36.87
N GLU A 472 -3.87 4.18 37.28
CA GLU A 472 -3.78 5.46 36.56
C GLU A 472 -2.34 5.98 36.52
N ASP A 473 -1.65 5.97 37.66
CA ASP A 473 -0.27 6.44 37.77
C ASP A 473 0.66 5.65 36.83
N ASP A 474 0.55 4.32 36.79
CA ASP A 474 1.35 3.49 35.89
C ASP A 474 1.09 3.83 34.41
N ASN A 475 -0.17 4.08 34.04
CA ASN A 475 -0.54 4.44 32.66
C ASN A 475 0.05 5.81 32.28
N LEU A 476 -0.02 6.80 33.16
CA LEU A 476 0.55 8.13 32.93
C LEU A 476 2.09 8.08 32.87
N ASP A 477 2.72 7.27 33.72
CA ASP A 477 4.18 7.04 33.72
C ASP A 477 4.66 6.35 32.44
N ALA A 478 3.83 5.51 31.82
CA ALA A 478 4.12 4.92 30.51
C ALA A 478 3.88 5.89 29.35
N LEU A 479 2.80 6.68 29.39
CA LEU A 479 2.44 7.62 28.33
C LEU A 479 3.37 8.84 28.27
N GLY A 480 3.91 9.29 29.40
CA GLY A 480 4.81 10.46 29.47
C GLY A 480 6.04 10.34 28.55
N PRO A 481 6.87 9.28 28.67
CA PRO A 481 8.00 9.05 27.78
C PRO A 481 7.62 8.91 26.31
N MET A 482 6.47 8.29 26.01
CA MET A 482 5.97 8.17 24.64
C MET A 482 5.58 9.55 24.07
N ALA A 483 4.94 10.40 24.86
CA ALA A 483 4.60 11.77 24.48
C ALA A 483 5.86 12.64 24.30
N GLN A 484 6.89 12.45 25.13
CA GLN A 484 8.18 13.12 24.96
C GLN A 484 8.83 12.71 23.63
N ARG A 485 8.92 11.41 23.34
CA ARG A 485 9.44 10.89 22.07
C ARG A 485 8.66 11.47 20.88
N PHE A 486 7.33 11.53 20.97
CA PHE A 486 6.49 12.15 19.96
C PHE A 486 6.86 13.62 19.71
N LEU A 487 7.04 14.43 20.77
CA LEU A 487 7.41 15.84 20.65
C LEU A 487 8.81 16.04 20.05
N ASP A 488 9.77 15.19 20.41
CA ASP A 488 11.17 15.33 20.02
C ASP A 488 11.46 14.79 18.62
N GLN A 489 10.78 13.70 18.22
CA GLN A 489 11.12 12.95 17.01
C GLN A 489 10.01 13.00 15.96
N THR A 490 8.77 12.73 16.35
CA THR A 490 7.65 12.60 15.40
C THR A 490 7.07 13.94 14.97
N LEU A 491 6.96 14.90 15.90
CA LEU A 491 6.38 16.21 15.59
C LEU A 491 7.22 17.03 14.58
N PRO A 492 8.57 17.09 14.68
CA PRO A 492 9.39 17.73 13.64
C PRO A 492 9.20 17.09 12.26
N LEU A 493 9.16 15.76 12.22
CA LEU A 493 8.89 15.00 10.99
C LEU A 493 7.51 15.34 10.42
N PHE A 494 6.46 15.40 11.24
CA PHE A 494 5.11 15.74 10.79
C PHE A 494 5.00 17.17 10.24
N ARG A 495 5.75 18.12 10.81
CA ARG A 495 5.86 19.47 10.25
C ARG A 495 6.54 19.45 8.88
N ALA A 496 7.64 18.71 8.74
CA ALA A 496 8.35 18.59 7.46
C ALA A 496 7.50 17.92 6.37
N LEU A 497 6.63 16.99 6.76
CA LEU A 497 5.65 16.34 5.89
C LEU A 497 4.38 17.15 5.68
N ALA A 498 4.28 18.34 6.29
CA ALA A 498 3.11 19.20 6.25
C ALA A 498 1.81 18.49 6.68
N ILE A 499 1.92 17.55 7.63
CA ILE A 499 0.79 16.92 8.33
C ILE A 499 0.22 17.90 9.38
N VAL A 500 1.09 18.74 9.96
CA VAL A 500 0.75 19.86 10.85
C VAL A 500 1.51 21.14 10.53
#